data_AF-A0A290Q327-F1
#
_entry.id   AF-A0A290Q327-F1
#
_cell.length_a   1.000
_cell.length_b   1.000
_cell.length_c   1.000
_cell.angle_alpha   90.00
_cell.angle_beta   90.00
_cell.angle_gamma   90.00
#
_symmetry.space_group_name_H-M   'P 1'
#
loop_
_entity.id
_entity.type
_entity.pdbx_description
1 polymer ?
#
loop_
_entity_poly.entity_id
_entity_poly.type
_entity_poly.pdbx_seq_one_letter_code
_entity_poly.pdbx_strand_id
1 'polypeptide(L)'
;METQIKESLIALLAGIKASDGAVIAREMARLDDFVMAGRETLHPQLVHFLERRSYAKAEMFLGGASDIPAGICGGRAAKKAGS
;
A
#
# COMPACT_ATOMS: atom_id res chain seq x y z
N MET A 1 -7.45 -13.69 3.41
CA MET A 1 -6.18 -12.93 3.54
C MET A 1 -6.26 -11.58 2.84
N GLU A 2 -6.69 -11.49 1.58
CA GLU A 2 -6.79 -10.21 0.84
C GLU A 2 -7.63 -9.13 1.54
N THR A 3 -8.76 -9.49 2.16
CA THR A 3 -9.55 -8.55 2.99
C THR A 3 -8.73 -7.96 4.14
N GLN A 4 -7.95 -8.78 4.85
CA GLN A 4 -7.12 -8.34 5.97
C GLN A 4 -5.94 -7.48 5.51
N ILE A 5 -5.39 -7.78 4.33
CA ILE A 5 -4.37 -6.93 3.67
C ILE A 5 -4.98 -5.58 3.35
N LYS A 6 -6.19 -5.53 2.78
CA LYS A 6 -6.90 -4.28 2.46
C LYS A 6 -7.14 -3.43 3.71
N GLU A 7 -7.64 -4.03 4.79
CA GLU A 7 -7.85 -3.34 6.06
C GLU A 7 -6.54 -2.75 6.62
N SER A 8 -5.45 -3.53 6.55
CA SER A 8 -4.13 -3.09 7.02
C SER A 8 -3.57 -1.96 6.17
N LEU A 9 -3.78 -2.00 4.84
CA LEU A 9 -3.42 -0.91 3.93
C LEU A 9 -4.19 0.38 4.24
N ILE A 10 -5.50 0.29 4.48
CA ILE A 10 -6.33 1.44 4.86
C ILE A 10 -5.83 2.03 6.18
N ALA A 11 -5.58 1.19 7.18
CA ALA A 11 -5.05 1.62 8.48
C ALA A 11 -3.67 2.26 8.36
N LEU A 12 -2.78 1.69 7.55
CA LEU A 12 -1.45 2.24 7.27
C LEU A 12 -1.53 3.62 6.62
N LEU A 13 -2.34 3.78 5.58
CA LEU A 13 -2.53 5.06 4.89
C LEU A 13 -3.14 6.12 5.80
N ALA A 14 -4.10 5.74 6.66
CA ALA A 14 -4.64 6.61 7.69
C ALA A 14 -3.58 7.03 8.71
N GLY A 15 -2.75 6.09 9.19
CA GLY A 15 -1.63 6.35 10.09
C GLY A 15 -0.59 7.31 9.49
N ILE A 16 -0.22 7.12 8.20
CA ILE A 16 0.65 8.04 7.46
C ILE A 16 0.04 9.45 7.42
N LYS A 17 -1.25 9.57 7.10
CA LYS A 17 -1.94 10.86 7.07
C LYS A 17 -1.98 11.56 8.43
N ALA A 18 -2.11 10.79 9.51
CA ALA A 18 -2.13 11.29 10.88
C ALA A 18 -0.73 11.47 11.50
N SER A 19 0.34 11.06 10.81
CA SER A 19 1.70 10.95 11.38
C SER A 19 1.80 10.06 12.62
N ASP A 20 0.96 9.03 12.70
CA ASP A 20 0.97 8.06 13.80
C ASP A 20 2.03 6.97 13.55
N GLY A 21 3.22 7.20 14.10
CA GLY A 21 4.36 6.28 13.94
C GLY A 21 4.11 4.86 14.46
N ALA A 22 3.28 4.71 15.50
CA ALA A 22 2.99 3.40 16.08
C ALA A 22 2.10 2.57 15.15
N VAL A 23 1.06 3.18 14.59
CA VAL A 23 0.20 2.54 13.59
C VAL A 23 1.00 2.20 12.33
N ILE A 24 1.83 3.13 11.85
CA ILE A 24 2.66 2.90 10.66
C ILE A 24 3.57 1.69 10.84
N ALA A 25 4.31 1.61 11.95
CA ALA A 25 5.19 0.48 12.23
C ALA A 25 4.44 -0.85 12.35
N ARG A 26 3.29 -0.85 13.05
CA ARG A 26 2.46 -2.04 13.24
C ARG A 26 1.93 -2.58 11.92
N GLU A 27 1.32 -1.74 11.11
CA GLU A 27 0.69 -2.18 9.86
C GLU A 27 1.73 -2.56 8.80
N MET A 28 2.91 -1.92 8.77
CA MET A 28 3.99 -2.37 7.90
C MET A 28 4.46 -3.79 8.24
N ALA A 29 4.72 -4.07 9.52
CA ALA A 29 5.12 -5.42 9.96
C ALA A 29 4.05 -6.46 9.61
N ARG A 30 2.78 -6.13 9.85
CA ARG A 30 1.65 -7.01 9.53
C ARG A 30 1.52 -7.30 8.03
N LEU A 31 1.79 -6.31 7.17
CA LEU A 31 1.78 -6.49 5.71
C LEU A 31 2.94 -7.38 5.25
N ASP A 32 4.14 -7.22 5.82
CA ASP A 32 5.27 -8.11 5.56
C ASP A 32 4.92 -9.57 5.93
N ASP A 33 4.30 -9.80 7.09
CA ASP A 33 3.85 -11.13 7.52
C ASP A 33 2.83 -11.74 6.54
N PHE A 34 1.87 -10.95 6.05
CA PHE A 34 0.90 -11.43 5.06
C PHE A 34 1.56 -11.78 3.72
N VAL A 35 2.54 -11.00 3.27
CA VAL A 35 3.29 -11.32 2.05
C VAL A 35 4.07 -12.62 2.22
N MET A 36 4.75 -12.80 3.35
CA MET A 36 5.49 -14.03 3.63
C MET A 36 4.59 -15.25 3.70
N ALA A 37 3.45 -15.16 4.39
CA ALA A 37 2.51 -16.26 4.53
C ALA A 37 1.72 -16.56 3.24
N GLY A 38 1.47 -15.53 2.42
CA GLY A 38 0.59 -15.60 1.27
C GLY A 38 1.29 -15.67 -0.08
N ARG A 39 2.62 -15.66 -0.16
CA ARG A 39 3.35 -15.44 -1.41
C ARG A 39 2.96 -16.37 -2.57
N GLU A 40 2.63 -17.62 -2.26
CA GLU A 40 2.24 -18.63 -3.26
C GLU A 40 0.76 -18.56 -3.67
N THR A 41 -0.08 -17.87 -2.90
CA THR A 41 -1.54 -17.83 -3.09
C THR A 41 -2.08 -16.44 -3.42
N LEU A 42 -1.35 -15.38 -3.10
CA LEU A 42 -1.70 -14.01 -3.41
C LEU A 42 -1.47 -13.70 -4.90
N HIS A 43 -2.26 -12.77 -5.44
CA HIS A 43 -2.08 -12.31 -6.80
C HIS A 43 -0.66 -11.72 -7.00
N PRO A 44 0.10 -12.10 -8.05
CA PRO A 44 1.48 -11.66 -8.24
C PRO A 44 1.64 -10.13 -8.28
N GLN A 45 0.65 -9.42 -8.83
CA GLN A 45 0.64 -7.95 -8.86
C GLN A 45 0.47 -7.34 -7.46
N LEU A 46 -0.34 -7.97 -6.59
CA LEU A 46 -0.50 -7.52 -5.21
C LEU A 46 0.80 -7.72 -4.43
N VAL A 47 1.43 -8.89 -4.56
CA VAL A 47 2.75 -9.18 -3.96
C VAL A 47 3.77 -8.14 -4.41
N HIS A 48 3.82 -7.86 -5.72
CA HIS A 48 4.73 -6.86 -6.28
C HIS A 48 4.54 -5.47 -5.67
N PHE A 49 3.29 -5.01 -5.50
CA PHE A 49 3.03 -3.72 -4.88
C PHE A 49 3.45 -3.68 -3.41
N LEU A 50 3.17 -4.75 -2.65
CA LEU A 50 3.52 -4.85 -1.24
C LEU A 50 5.05 -4.89 -1.04
N GLU A 51 5.77 -5.71 -1.80
CA GLU A 51 7.24 -5.79 -1.77
C GLU A 51 7.90 -4.44 -2.12
N ARG A 52 7.27 -3.63 -2.99
CA ARG A 52 7.74 -2.28 -3.36
C ARG A 52 7.19 -1.16 -2.48
N ARG A 53 6.49 -1.49 -1.39
CA ARG A 53 5.82 -0.51 -0.49
C ARG A 53 4.91 0.47 -1.24
N SER A 54 4.32 0.04 -2.34
CA SER A 54 3.36 0.80 -3.15
C SER A 54 1.94 0.64 -2.56
N TYR A 55 1.76 1.04 -1.31
CA TYR A 55 0.57 0.72 -0.51
C TYR A 55 -0.74 1.25 -1.10
N ALA A 56 -0.76 2.47 -1.66
CA ALA A 56 -1.99 2.99 -2.27
C ALA A 56 -2.38 2.23 -3.55
N LYS A 57 -1.40 1.74 -4.33
CA LYS A 57 -1.68 0.89 -5.51
C LYS A 57 -2.22 -0.48 -5.09
N ALA A 58 -1.67 -1.05 -4.02
CA ALA A 58 -2.18 -2.30 -3.45
C ALA A 58 -3.63 -2.15 -2.96
N GLU A 59 -3.97 -1.03 -2.31
CA GLU A 59 -5.31 -0.73 -1.84
C GLU A 59 -6.30 -0.55 -2.99
N MET A 60 -5.91 0.22 -4.02
CA MET A 60 -6.69 0.36 -5.26
C MET A 60 -6.91 -0.96 -5.99
N PHE A 61 -5.87 -1.81 -6.07
CA PHE A 61 -5.95 -3.13 -6.71
C PHE A 61 -6.99 -4.02 -6.00
N LEU A 62 -6.95 -4.06 -4.66
CA LEU A 62 -7.95 -4.74 -3.83
C LEU A 62 -9.32 -4.03 -3.80
N GLY A 63 -9.42 -2.83 -4.37
CA GLY A 63 -10.66 -2.11 -4.64
C GLY A 63 -11.34 -2.53 -5.94
N GLY A 64 -10.72 -3.40 -6.75
CA GLY A 64 -11.24 -3.81 -8.06
C GLY A 64 -10.87 -2.87 -9.20
N ALA A 65 -9.97 -1.90 -8.98
CA ALA A 65 -9.45 -1.07 -10.05
C ALA A 65 -8.60 -1.94 -11.00
N SER A 66 -9.11 -2.16 -12.21
CA SER A 66 -8.46 -3.01 -13.23
C SER A 66 -7.38 -2.28 -14.02
N ASP A 67 -7.38 -0.94 -14.00
CA ASP A 67 -6.39 -0.07 -14.63
C ASP A 67 -5.68 0.74 -13.54
N ILE A 68 -4.69 0.13 -12.88
CA ILE A 68 -3.85 0.80 -11.88
C ILE A 68 -2.72 1.52 -12.64
N PRO A 69 -2.71 2.86 -12.75
CA PRO A 69 -1.69 3.55 -13.53
C PRO A 69 -0.29 3.31 -12.97
N ALA A 70 0.61 2.88 -13.84
CA ALA A 70 2.04 2.74 -13.55
C ALA A 70 2.70 4.13 -13.47
N GLY A 71 2.42 4.92 -12.43
CA GLY A 71 3.03 6.26 -12.36
C GLY A 71 2.77 7.15 -11.15
N ILE A 72 1.89 6.78 -10.22
CA ILE A 72 1.51 7.70 -9.13
C ILE A 72 1.67 6.99 -7.79
N CYS A 73 2.20 7.72 -6.80
CA CYS A 73 2.48 7.35 -5.40
C CYS A 73 3.85 6.69 -5.12
N GLY A 74 4.91 7.46 -5.36
CA GLY A 74 6.23 7.25 -4.77
C GLY A 74 6.96 8.59 -4.61
N GLY A 75 6.38 9.50 -3.82
CA GLY A 75 7.00 10.72 -3.25
C GLY A 75 7.88 11.62 -4.14
N ARG A 76 7.37 12.81 -4.49
CA ARG A 76 8.02 14.14 -4.26
C ARG A 76 7.20 15.29 -4.87
N ALA A 77 7.05 16.34 -4.08
CA ALA A 77 6.60 17.71 -4.37
C ALA A 77 6.42 18.12 -5.85
N ALA A 78 5.19 18.43 -6.24
CA ALA A 78 4.94 19.42 -7.29
C ALA A 78 4.89 20.82 -6.66
N LYS A 79 6.06 21.37 -6.32
CA LYS A 79 6.21 22.82 -6.26
C LYS A 79 6.04 23.33 -7.70
N LYS A 80 4.88 23.86 -8.06
CA LYS A 80 4.81 24.79 -9.19
C LYS A 80 5.20 26.17 -8.68
N ALA A 81 6.39 26.58 -9.12
CA ALA A 81 6.81 27.96 -9.12
C ALA A 81 5.93 28.79 -10.08
N GLY A 82 5.68 30.04 -9.70
CA GLY A 82 5.49 31.22 -10.55
C GLY A 82 4.51 31.15 -11.71
N SER A 83 3.44 31.94 -11.62
CA SER A 83 3.35 33.19 -12.38
C SER A 83 2.33 34.11 -11.74
#